data_AF-A0A3M8DEP2-F1
#
_entry.id   AF-A0A3M8DEP2-F1
#
_cell.length_a   1.000
_cell.length_b   1.000
_cell.length_c   1.000
_cell.angle_alpha   90.00
_cell.angle_beta   90.00
_cell.angle_gamma   90.00
#
_symmetry.space_group_name_H-M   'P 1'
#
loop_
_entity.id
_entity.type
_entity.pdbx_description
1 polymer ?
#
loop_
_entity_poly.entity_id
_entity_poly.type
_entity_poly.pdbx_seq_one_letter_code
_entity_poly.pdbx_strand_id
1 'polypeptide(L)'
;MKKRIPYWLVVTLLSCVTVGYAAPAHIVLSTINQSFLLGLFLLIAGGIAIVLRSGFLTVFTKGFRELKQIFFRKPRILKDDLFQADDPFFQRKKEMFFQRGTSLLIEAGLMLVLFSIGLTLLYYGQA
;
A
#
# COMPACT_ATOMS: atom_id res chain seq x y z
N MET A 1 16.10 27.40 2.76
CA MET A 1 15.14 26.31 2.49
C MET A 1 14.82 25.61 3.81
N LYS A 2 13.62 25.81 4.35
CA LYS A 2 13.25 25.32 5.70
C LYS A 2 12.88 23.83 5.58
N LYS A 3 13.78 22.93 5.97
CA LYS A 3 13.52 21.47 6.00
C LYS A 3 12.40 21.21 7.01
N ARG A 4 11.17 21.01 6.53
CA ARG A 4 10.05 20.59 7.38
C ARG A 4 10.17 19.09 7.58
N ILE A 5 10.51 18.67 8.81
CA ILE A 5 10.44 17.27 9.20
C ILE A 5 8.97 16.85 9.11
N PRO A 6 8.64 15.73 8.44
CA PRO A 6 7.26 15.30 8.33
C PRO A 6 6.74 14.89 9.71
N TYR A 7 5.57 15.41 10.08
CA TYR A 7 4.98 15.22 11.41
C TYR A 7 4.83 13.75 11.79
N TRP A 8 4.54 12.89 10.82
CA TRP A 8 4.40 11.46 11.07
C TRP A 8 5.67 10.80 11.61
N LEU A 9 6.86 11.20 11.15
CA LEU A 9 8.12 10.66 11.66
C LEU A 9 8.31 11.01 13.14
N VAL A 10 7.95 12.23 13.52
CA VAL A 10 8.05 12.69 14.92
C VAL A 10 7.12 11.87 15.81
N VAL A 11 5.89 11.61 15.36
CA VAL A 11 4.92 10.78 16.09
C VAL A 11 5.43 9.35 16.25
N THR A 12 5.96 8.73 15.19
CA THR A 12 6.52 7.38 15.23
C THR A 12 7.71 7.26 16.19
N LEU A 13 8.56 8.29 16.23
CA LEU A 13 9.75 8.28 17.08
C LEU A 13 9.35 8.48 18.56
N LEU A 14 8.39 9.36 18.82
CA LEU A 14 7.88 9.58 20.17
C LEU A 14 7.14 8.36 20.70
N SER A 15 6.30 7.70 19.88
CA SER A 15 5.62 6.46 20.26
C SER A 15 6.63 5.34 20.55
N CYS A 16 7.68 5.22 19.74
CA CYS A 16 8.76 4.24 19.93
C CYS A 16 9.42 4.39 21.31
N VAL A 17 9.79 5.63 21.68
CA VAL A 17 10.38 5.92 22.99
C VAL A 17 9.41 5.60 24.12
N THR A 18 8.14 6.01 24.01
CA THR A 18 7.16 5.75 25.08
C THR A 18 6.96 4.25 25.33
N VAL A 19 6.80 3.46 24.28
CA VAL A 19 6.58 2.01 24.40
C VAL A 19 7.85 1.29 24.85
N GLY A 20 9.01 1.68 24.32
CA GLY A 20 10.29 1.05 24.67
C GLY A 20 10.70 1.23 26.13
N TYR A 21 10.29 2.32 26.80
CA TYR A 21 10.60 2.56 28.21
C TYR A 21 9.47 2.21 29.18
N ALA A 22 8.20 2.25 28.74
CA ALA A 22 7.05 2.02 29.63
C ALA A 22 6.60 0.55 29.68
N ALA A 23 6.86 -0.25 28.64
CA ALA A 23 6.34 -1.60 28.54
C ALA A 23 7.37 -2.66 29.00
N PRO A 24 6.93 -3.76 29.64
CA PRO A 24 7.81 -4.87 30.00
C PRO A 24 8.30 -5.64 28.76
N ALA A 25 9.49 -6.22 28.87
CA ALA A 25 10.22 -6.86 27.75
C ALA A 25 9.40 -7.85 26.90
N HIS A 26 8.57 -8.68 27.54
CA HIS A 26 7.73 -9.66 26.84
C HIS A 26 6.64 -9.00 25.97
N ILE A 27 6.11 -7.84 26.37
CA ILE A 27 5.12 -7.09 25.60
C ILE A 27 5.82 -6.35 24.45
N VAL A 28 7.01 -5.80 24.70
CA VAL A 28 7.80 -5.09 23.68
C VAL A 28 8.11 -6.04 22.51
N LEU A 29 8.57 -7.27 22.79
CA LEU A 29 8.90 -8.24 21.75
C LEU A 29 7.68 -8.67 20.91
N SER A 30 6.53 -8.87 21.56
CA SER A 30 5.28 -9.17 20.85
C SER A 30 4.85 -8.00 19.96
N THR A 31 4.96 -6.78 20.48
CA THR A 31 4.61 -5.54 19.78
C THR A 31 5.51 -5.31 18.56
N ILE A 32 6.82 -5.57 18.68
CA ILE A 32 7.78 -5.51 17.56
C ILE A 32 7.32 -6.42 16.43
N ASN A 33 7.03 -7.69 16.72
CA ASN A 33 6.65 -8.67 15.71
C ASN A 33 5.31 -8.34 15.05
N GLN A 34 4.29 -7.98 15.84
CA GLN A 34 2.98 -7.63 15.33
C GLN A 34 3.02 -6.37 14.45
N SER A 35 3.71 -5.32 14.91
CA SER A 35 3.85 -4.07 14.15
C SER A 35 4.63 -4.29 12.85
N PHE A 36 5.69 -5.11 12.87
CA PHE A 36 6.43 -5.48 11.67
C PHE A 36 5.55 -6.21 10.65
N LEU A 37 4.81 -7.22 11.10
CA LEU A 37 3.98 -8.06 10.23
C LEU A 37 2.83 -7.25 9.62
N LEU A 38 2.16 -6.42 10.43
CA LEU A 38 1.09 -5.53 9.95
C LEU A 38 1.65 -4.47 8.99
N GLY A 39 2.81 -3.90 9.30
CA GLY A 39 3.51 -2.96 8.42
C GLY A 39 3.88 -3.58 7.08
N LEU A 40 4.43 -4.80 7.09
CA LEU A 40 4.76 -5.56 5.89
C LEU A 40 3.52 -5.87 5.05
N PHE A 41 2.43 -6.30 5.68
CA PHE A 41 1.17 -6.56 4.99
C PHE A 41 0.62 -5.32 4.29
N LEU A 42 0.63 -4.16 4.96
CA LEU A 42 0.22 -2.88 4.38
C LEU A 42 1.11 -2.45 3.20
N LEU A 43 2.42 -2.64 3.31
CA LEU A 43 3.36 -2.34 2.22
C LEU A 43 3.14 -3.24 1.01
N ILE A 44 2.91 -4.55 1.23
CA ILE A 44 2.59 -5.48 0.14
C ILE A 44 1.28 -5.07 -0.53
N ALA A 45 0.22 -4.82 0.25
CA ALA A 45 -1.07 -4.40 -0.28
C ALA A 45 -0.97 -3.06 -1.05
N GLY A 46 -0.23 -2.08 -0.51
CA GLY A 46 0.07 -0.82 -1.19
C GLY A 46 0.87 -1.03 -2.49
N GLY A 47 1.87 -1.91 -2.48
CA GLY A 47 2.65 -2.28 -3.66
C GLY A 47 1.80 -2.92 -4.75
N ILE A 48 0.91 -3.85 -4.39
CA ILE A 48 -0.06 -4.44 -5.30
C ILE A 48 -0.95 -3.35 -5.90
N ALA A 49 -1.47 -2.43 -5.08
CA ALA A 49 -2.30 -1.32 -5.56
C ALA A 49 -1.56 -0.40 -6.54
N ILE A 50 -0.26 -0.14 -6.33
CA ILE A 50 0.59 0.59 -7.30
C ILE A 50 0.68 -0.18 -8.63
N VAL A 51 0.96 -1.47 -8.59
CA VAL A 51 1.10 -2.30 -9.81
C VAL A 51 -0.21 -2.38 -10.58
N LEU A 52 -1.34 -2.48 -9.88
CA LEU A 52 -2.67 -2.44 -10.50
C LEU A 52 -2.93 -1.09 -11.17
N ARG A 53 -2.54 0.01 -10.52
CA ARG A 53 -2.74 1.37 -11.03
C ARG A 53 -1.78 1.73 -12.18
N SER A 54 -0.55 1.22 -12.18
CA SER A 54 0.43 1.51 -13.23
C SER A 54 -0.01 1.01 -14.62
N GLY A 55 -1.07 0.20 -14.67
CA GLY A 55 -1.56 -0.38 -15.91
C GLY A 55 -0.69 -1.54 -16.39
N PHE A 56 0.24 -2.04 -15.58
CA PHE A 56 1.07 -3.19 -15.92
C PHE A 56 0.22 -4.37 -16.41
N LEU A 57 -0.85 -4.71 -15.68
CA LEU A 57 -1.79 -5.78 -16.08
C LEU A 57 -2.64 -5.44 -17.32
N THR A 58 -2.77 -4.16 -17.68
CA THR A 58 -3.47 -3.77 -18.92
C THR A 58 -2.69 -4.21 -20.17
N VAL A 59 -1.36 -4.26 -20.10
CA VAL A 59 -0.51 -4.77 -21.18
C VAL A 59 -0.74 -6.27 -21.37
N PHE A 60 -0.74 -7.05 -20.27
CA PHE A 60 -1.02 -8.48 -20.33
C PHE A 60 -2.41 -8.77 -20.86
N THR A 61 -3.44 -8.09 -20.34
CA THR A 61 -4.83 -8.29 -20.78
C THR A 61 -5.05 -7.89 -22.24
N LYS A 62 -4.31 -6.90 -22.77
CA LYS A 62 -4.29 -6.60 -24.22
C LYS A 62 -3.68 -7.75 -25.02
N GLY A 63 -2.53 -8.28 -24.62
CA GLY A 63 -1.92 -9.46 -25.26
C GLY A 63 -2.82 -10.69 -25.25
N PHE A 64 -3.47 -10.98 -24.11
CA PHE A 64 -4.47 -12.06 -24.02
C PHE A 64 -5.70 -11.81 -24.90
N ARG A 65 -6.12 -10.55 -25.06
CA ARG A 65 -7.25 -10.19 -25.93
C ARG A 65 -6.90 -10.40 -27.41
N GLU A 66 -5.69 -10.06 -27.82
CA GLU A 66 -5.19 -10.31 -29.18
C GLU A 66 -5.08 -11.81 -29.46
N LEU A 67 -4.49 -12.60 -28.54
CA LEU A 67 -4.45 -14.06 -28.65
C LEU A 67 -5.86 -14.67 -28.73
N LYS A 68 -6.81 -14.18 -27.92
CA LYS A 68 -8.21 -14.61 -27.99
C LYS A 68 -8.86 -14.27 -29.32
N GLN A 69 -8.55 -13.13 -29.93
CA GLN A 69 -9.09 -12.77 -31.25
C GLN A 69 -8.52 -13.64 -32.38
N ILE A 70 -7.26 -14.09 -32.23
CA ILE A 70 -6.63 -15.04 -33.16
C ILE A 70 -7.30 -16.43 -33.04
N PHE A 71 -7.57 -16.89 -31.82
CA PHE A 71 -8.15 -18.22 -31.57
C PHE A 71 -9.67 -18.27 -31.74
N PHE A 72 -10.38 -17.18 -31.44
CA PHE A 72 -11.83 -17.06 -31.52
C PHE A 72 -12.23 -15.81 -32.31
N ARG A 73 -12.50 -15.99 -33.62
CA ARG A 73 -12.99 -14.93 -34.51
C ARG A 73 -14.39 -14.48 -34.07
N LYS A 74 -14.49 -13.33 -33.38
CA LYS A 74 -15.77 -12.79 -32.92
C LYS A 74 -16.65 -12.27 -34.08
N PRO A 75 -17.97 -12.60 -34.11
CA PRO A 75 -18.92 -11.95 -35.01
C PRO A 75 -19.11 -10.46 -34.66
N ARG A 76 -19.34 -9.64 -35.68
CA ARG A 76 -19.21 -8.16 -35.68
C ARG A 76 -20.26 -7.41 -34.85
N ILE A 77 -21.21 -8.08 -34.22
CA ILE A 77 -22.52 -7.51 -33.81
C ILE A 77 -22.66 -7.24 -32.31
N LEU A 78 -21.59 -7.43 -31.51
CA LEU A 78 -21.64 -7.26 -30.05
C LEU A 78 -20.58 -6.25 -29.57
N LYS A 79 -20.64 -5.02 -30.08
CA LYS A 79 -19.64 -3.99 -29.75
C LYS A 79 -20.17 -2.75 -29.04
N ASP A 80 -21.45 -2.42 -29.14
CA ASP A 80 -21.87 -1.06 -28.76
C ASP A 80 -22.52 -0.92 -27.37
N ASP A 81 -23.07 -1.98 -26.77
CA ASP A 81 -23.85 -1.83 -25.53
C ASP A 81 -23.09 -2.05 -24.21
N LEU A 82 -21.83 -2.49 -24.24
CA LEU A 82 -21.06 -2.72 -23.00
C LEU A 82 -20.23 -1.51 -22.54
N PHE A 83 -20.25 -0.41 -23.30
CA PHE A 83 -19.36 0.75 -23.11
C PHE A 83 -20.02 1.98 -22.49
N GLN A 84 -21.32 1.95 -22.19
CA GLN A 84 -22.06 3.14 -21.78
C GLN A 84 -22.22 3.31 -20.26
N ALA A 85 -21.27 2.79 -19.47
CA ALA A 85 -21.19 2.99 -18.02
C ALA A 85 -19.87 3.67 -17.58
N ASP A 86 -19.10 4.21 -18.52
CA ASP A 86 -17.89 4.98 -18.24
C ASP A 86 -18.24 6.44 -17.95
N ASP A 87 -18.89 6.68 -16.82
CA ASP A 87 -19.04 8.04 -16.31
C ASP A 87 -17.63 8.61 -16.01
N PRO A 88 -17.17 9.64 -16.75
CA PRO A 88 -15.83 10.20 -16.56
C PRO A 88 -15.64 10.79 -15.15
N PHE A 89 -16.74 11.14 -14.48
CA PHE A 89 -16.75 11.59 -13.09
C PHE A 89 -16.52 10.44 -12.10
N PHE A 90 -17.08 9.25 -12.36
CA PHE A 90 -16.91 8.07 -11.52
C PHE A 90 -15.49 7.52 -11.60
N GLN A 91 -14.92 7.49 -12.81
CA GLN A 91 -13.52 7.11 -13.03
C GLN A 91 -12.54 8.04 -12.31
N ARG A 92 -12.73 9.36 -12.39
CA ARG A 92 -11.87 10.35 -11.67
C ARG A 92 -11.97 10.21 -10.15
N LYS A 93 -13.17 9.95 -9.60
CA LYS A 93 -13.34 9.72 -8.16
C LYS A 93 -12.67 8.44 -7.69
N LYS A 94 -12.84 7.35 -8.45
CA LYS A 94 -12.18 6.07 -8.18
C LYS A 94 -10.66 6.22 -8.22
N GLU A 95 -10.14 6.88 -9.23
CA GLU A 95 -8.71 7.17 -9.40
C GLU A 95 -8.15 7.96 -8.20
N MET A 96 -8.82 9.03 -7.75
CA MET A 96 -8.41 9.80 -6.57
C MET A 96 -8.49 9.00 -5.26
N PHE A 97 -9.52 8.17 -5.10
CA PHE A 97 -9.67 7.32 -3.92
C PHE A 97 -8.58 6.25 -3.87
N PHE A 98 -8.30 5.58 -4.98
CA PHE A 98 -7.21 4.61 -5.09
C PHE A 98 -5.84 5.26 -4.87
N GLN A 99 -5.61 6.46 -5.40
CA GLN A 99 -4.37 7.21 -5.17
C GLN A 99 -4.13 7.51 -3.69
N ARG A 100 -5.13 8.12 -3.03
CA ARG A 100 -5.03 8.46 -1.61
C ARG A 100 -4.95 7.22 -0.74
N GLY A 101 -5.75 6.20 -1.03
CA GLY A 101 -5.72 4.92 -0.32
C GLY A 101 -4.34 4.26 -0.43
N THR A 102 -3.78 4.15 -1.63
CA THR A 102 -2.45 3.55 -1.84
C THR A 102 -1.36 4.31 -1.10
N SER A 103 -1.38 5.64 -1.14
CA SER A 103 -0.43 6.46 -0.41
C SER A 103 -0.54 6.24 1.10
N LEU A 104 -1.76 6.19 1.64
CA LEU A 104 -1.99 5.96 3.06
C LEU A 104 -1.56 4.55 3.48
N LEU A 105 -1.81 3.52 2.67
CA LEU A 105 -1.35 2.15 2.94
C LEU A 105 0.18 2.08 3.05
N ILE A 106 0.88 2.74 2.11
CA ILE A 106 2.34 2.74 2.10
C ILE A 106 2.88 3.56 3.25
N GLU A 107 2.32 4.74 3.52
CA GLU A 107 2.76 5.61 4.62
C GLU A 107 2.53 4.94 5.98
N ALA A 108 1.35 4.33 6.20
CA ALA A 108 1.04 3.60 7.41
C ALA A 108 1.92 2.34 7.56
N GLY A 109 2.13 1.59 6.48
CA GLY A 109 3.00 0.42 6.50
C GLY A 109 4.45 0.78 6.82
N LEU A 110 4.95 1.85 6.20
CA LEU A 110 6.29 2.37 6.45
C LEU A 110 6.45 2.89 7.87
N MET A 111 5.44 3.59 8.41
CA MET A 111 5.42 4.00 9.82
C MET A 111 5.55 2.81 10.77
N LEU A 112 4.77 1.75 10.54
CA LEU A 112 4.78 0.55 11.39
C LEU A 112 6.10 -0.23 11.32
N VAL A 113 6.70 -0.32 10.12
CA VAL A 113 8.02 -0.95 9.97
C VAL A 113 9.10 -0.12 10.66
N LEU A 114 9.12 1.21 10.48
CA LEU A 114 10.09 2.08 11.17
C LEU A 114 9.90 2.06 12.68
N PHE A 115 8.66 2.04 13.16
CA PHE A 115 8.34 1.87 14.57
C PHE A 115 8.91 0.55 15.12
N SER A 116 8.68 -0.56 14.42
CA SER A 116 9.19 -1.88 14.79
C SER A 116 10.72 -1.94 14.82
N ILE A 117 11.38 -1.36 13.82
CA ILE A 117 12.86 -1.27 13.77
C ILE A 117 13.37 -0.43 14.94
N GLY A 118 12.74 0.73 15.21
CA GLY A 118 13.11 1.59 16.33
C GLY A 118 12.98 0.87 17.68
N LEU A 119 11.89 0.14 17.89
CA LEU A 119 11.68 -0.65 19.11
C LEU A 119 12.71 -1.77 19.22
N THR A 120 13.05 -2.45 18.12
CA THR A 120 14.10 -3.48 18.09
C THR A 120 15.44 -2.91 18.57
N LEU A 121 15.82 -1.72 18.08
CA LEU A 121 17.06 -1.06 18.50
C LEU A 121 17.06 -0.69 19.98
N LEU A 122 15.95 -0.18 20.50
CA LEU A 122 15.82 0.15 21.92
C LEU A 122 15.82 -1.10 22.80
N TYR A 123 15.10 -2.14 22.39
CA TYR A 123 15.00 -3.40 23.11
C TYR A 123 16.36 -4.08 23.27
N TYR A 124 17.13 -4.20 22.18
CA TYR A 124 18.48 -4.77 22.24
C TYR A 124 19.53 -3.82 22.83
N GLY A 125 19.29 -2.51 22.84
CA GLY A 125 20.17 -1.55 23.51
C GLY A 125 20.02 -1.55 25.04
N GLN A 126 18.91 -2.09 25.57
CA GLN A 126 18.62 -2.20 26.99
C GLN A 126 18.88 -3.61 27.57
N ALA A 127 19.00 -4.63 26.71
CA ALA A 127 19.29 -6.01 27.05
C ALA A 127 20.80 -6.26 27.18
#